data_AF-A0A8J3URK5-F1
#
_entry.id   AF-A0A8J3URK5-F1
#
_cell.length_a   1.000
_cell.length_b   1.000
_cell.length_c   1.000
_cell.angle_alpha   90.00
_cell.angle_beta   90.00
_cell.angle_gamma   90.00
#
_symmetry.space_group_name_H-M   'P 1'
#
loop_
_entity.id
_entity.type
_entity.pdbx_description
1 polymer ?
#
loop_
_entity_poly.entity_id
_entity_poly.type
_entity_poly.pdbx_seq_one_letter_code
_entity_poly.pdbx_strand_id
1 'polypeptide(L)'
;MRRDDTSDAARPDGRISSPETLRLRRATRALRLHLDELPVEFHFWGPGDQFLAECAFPFARQRYDCAESMIGAGFGGTVLGSIARSLFDDGLRWFWIGDDPGTKRVALLGSMLEERNRVCMAMESDHASCPILPRWFAPLIGVTDLTGSSEMWLRAPAVPDQAALLADFLGGVRPTNATQDELLDEAQDLLNISGLRGAVMILAHAGHGNLLGTQSSLTERGGIGHDLRPDHEALYMQVAAVGVTLTLLGVSRAVPESWPSEVPQRPFLVESLRLTTEIVKAATVIHGLGAPKRPKTLARRRNPRPTPLLRPAAVLSPDDLLPDVNSADEVAEAAERYYEAAKSWMANPWREDRTTNLASILTYGGAHSSLQAVMSTYDQPGSAVIAVFAARMLLEEAARFKWMIEGRTEDKIAHRFTQFFEDQRARRKKVLDEFSGDGVARSNAETLLALPSNVTVITPHDSISKNRKQMPPIEKMLAVMGEPYPEPGWLNVAYSLLSQVTHSTPIGHLHMTRYREGTLYANEISAEMLGLTLDAACLGSAHLIGISASFLTAGSQEARDYSLSLHRLAYDVHNRARLVHGLD
;
A
#
# COMPACT_ATOMS: atom_id res chain seq x y z
N MET A 1 -8.91 -27.27 -2.07
CA MET A 1 -10.02 -26.62 -1.36
C MET A 1 -11.28 -26.75 -2.21
N ARG A 2 -12.41 -27.25 -1.68
CA ARG A 2 -13.66 -27.43 -2.46
C ARG A 2 -14.25 -26.05 -2.81
N ARG A 3 -14.80 -25.92 -4.02
CA ARG A 3 -15.22 -24.65 -4.66
C ARG A 3 -16.44 -23.95 -4.05
N ASP A 4 -17.16 -24.54 -3.09
CA ASP A 4 -18.49 -24.06 -2.68
C ASP A 4 -18.66 -23.80 -1.17
N ASP A 5 -17.60 -23.80 -0.35
CA ASP A 5 -17.71 -23.50 1.08
C ASP A 5 -16.71 -22.38 1.44
N THR A 6 -17.05 -21.15 1.05
CA THR A 6 -16.30 -19.98 1.51
C THR A 6 -16.67 -19.70 2.96
N SER A 7 -15.67 -19.51 3.81
CA SER A 7 -15.76 -19.11 5.22
C SER A 7 -16.39 -17.72 5.44
N ASP A 8 -17.28 -17.27 4.56
CA ASP A 8 -17.88 -15.95 4.56
C ASP A 8 -18.83 -15.76 5.75
N ALA A 9 -19.51 -16.83 6.17
CA ALA A 9 -20.45 -16.81 7.28
C ALA A 9 -19.76 -16.79 8.66
N ALA A 10 -18.63 -17.49 8.80
CA ALA A 10 -17.89 -17.61 10.05
C ALA A 10 -16.40 -17.29 9.83
N ARG A 11 -15.93 -16.21 10.46
CA ARG A 11 -14.54 -15.76 10.36
C ARG A 11 -13.62 -16.67 11.20
N PRO A 12 -12.31 -16.73 10.89
CA PRO A 12 -11.33 -17.50 11.67
C PRO A 12 -11.29 -17.15 13.17
N ASP A 13 -11.72 -15.95 13.53
CA ASP A 13 -11.84 -15.48 14.92
C ASP A 13 -13.20 -15.79 15.57
N GLY A 14 -14.03 -16.63 14.94
CA GLY A 14 -15.33 -17.07 15.44
C GLY A 14 -16.43 -16.00 15.38
N ARG A 15 -16.22 -14.90 14.66
CA ARG A 15 -17.28 -13.93 14.36
C ARG A 15 -18.21 -14.45 13.27
N ILE A 16 -19.50 -14.14 13.41
CA ILE A 16 -20.51 -14.41 12.38
C ILE A 16 -20.73 -13.11 11.60
N SER A 17 -20.62 -13.18 10.28
CA SER A 17 -20.83 -12.02 9.41
C SER A 17 -22.31 -11.64 9.37
N SER A 18 -22.62 -10.33 9.42
CA SER A 18 -23.99 -9.86 9.28
C SER A 18 -24.52 -10.08 7.84
N PRO A 19 -25.85 -10.11 7.64
CA PRO A 19 -26.43 -10.20 6.29
C PRO A 19 -25.95 -9.09 5.34
N GLU A 20 -25.73 -7.88 5.86
CA GLU A 20 -25.21 -6.73 5.11
C GLU A 20 -23.75 -6.96 4.68
N THR A 21 -22.92 -7.48 5.60
CA THR A 21 -21.52 -7.83 5.31
C THR A 21 -21.44 -8.93 4.23
N LEU A 22 -22.29 -9.96 4.33
CA LEU A 22 -22.39 -11.02 3.32
C LEU A 22 -22.88 -10.49 1.97
N ARG A 23 -23.73 -9.46 1.95
CA ARG A 23 -24.17 -8.80 0.71
C ARG A 23 -23.03 -8.02 0.08
N LEU A 24 -22.26 -7.27 0.87
CA LEU A 24 -21.07 -6.56 0.41
C LEU A 24 -20.08 -7.54 -0.25
N ARG A 25 -19.72 -8.62 0.43
CA ARG A 25 -18.76 -9.62 -0.08
C ARG A 25 -19.22 -10.29 -1.38
N ARG A 26 -20.52 -10.58 -1.49
CA ARG A 26 -21.10 -11.10 -2.75
C ARG A 26 -20.96 -10.10 -3.89
N ALA A 27 -21.22 -8.82 -3.63
CA ALA A 27 -21.08 -7.77 -4.63
C ALA A 27 -19.61 -7.56 -5.04
N THR A 28 -18.67 -7.57 -4.08
CA THR A 28 -17.23 -7.45 -4.38
C THR A 28 -16.72 -8.63 -5.19
N ARG A 29 -17.13 -9.85 -4.84
CA ARG A 29 -16.78 -11.06 -5.61
C ARG A 29 -17.37 -11.05 -7.01
N ALA A 30 -18.59 -10.53 -7.18
CA ALA A 30 -19.19 -10.39 -8.50
C ALA A 30 -18.39 -9.44 -9.40
N LEU A 31 -17.96 -8.27 -8.89
CA LEU A 31 -17.06 -7.38 -9.63
C LEU A 31 -15.72 -8.07 -9.94
N ARG A 32 -15.10 -8.74 -8.96
CA ARG A 32 -13.84 -9.48 -9.14
C ARG A 32 -13.94 -10.49 -10.28
N LEU A 33 -14.98 -11.34 -10.26
CA LEU A 33 -15.23 -12.34 -11.29
C LEU A 33 -15.46 -11.72 -12.67
N HIS A 34 -16.24 -10.63 -12.74
CA HIS A 34 -16.45 -9.89 -14.00
C HIS A 34 -15.14 -9.35 -14.58
N LEU A 35 -14.27 -8.76 -13.75
CA LEU A 35 -12.98 -8.22 -14.18
C LEU A 35 -12.00 -9.32 -14.64
N ASP A 36 -12.09 -10.53 -14.08
CA ASP A 36 -11.29 -11.69 -14.50
C ASP A 36 -11.64 -12.19 -15.91
N GLU A 37 -12.85 -11.90 -16.40
CA GLU A 37 -13.27 -12.30 -17.74
C GLU A 37 -12.58 -11.50 -18.86
N LEU A 38 -11.95 -10.35 -18.55
CA LEU A 38 -11.24 -9.55 -19.55
C LEU A 38 -9.85 -10.15 -19.85
N PRO A 39 -9.57 -10.60 -21.09
CA PRO A 39 -8.22 -10.97 -21.49
C PRO A 39 -7.27 -9.78 -21.41
N VAL A 40 -5.97 -10.06 -21.34
CA VAL A 40 -4.93 -9.02 -21.31
C VAL A 40 -4.02 -9.20 -22.51
N GLU A 41 -3.84 -8.13 -23.26
CA GLU A 41 -2.92 -8.06 -24.40
C GLU A 41 -1.80 -7.06 -24.11
N PHE A 42 -0.57 -7.40 -24.51
CA PHE A 42 0.61 -6.58 -24.32
C PHE A 42 1.35 -6.37 -25.65
N HIS A 43 1.67 -5.13 -25.97
CA HIS A 43 2.41 -4.73 -27.16
C HIS A 43 3.87 -4.42 -26.81
N PHE A 44 4.65 -5.49 -26.66
CA PHE A 44 6.05 -5.43 -26.21
C PHE A 44 6.98 -4.57 -27.10
N TRP A 45 6.66 -4.49 -28.39
CA TRP A 45 7.43 -3.73 -29.38
C TRP A 45 6.88 -2.33 -29.64
N GLY A 46 5.84 -1.92 -28.89
CA GLY A 46 5.25 -0.59 -28.98
C GLY A 46 6.04 0.47 -28.21
N PRO A 47 5.58 1.73 -28.23
CA PRO A 47 6.09 2.81 -27.38
C PRO A 47 6.06 2.45 -25.89
N GLY A 48 7.03 2.94 -25.11
CA GLY A 48 7.12 2.63 -23.68
C GLY A 48 5.90 3.10 -22.87
N ASP A 49 5.30 4.24 -23.23
CA ASP A 49 4.08 4.75 -22.58
C ASP A 49 2.85 3.88 -22.85
N GLN A 50 2.77 3.27 -24.03
CA GLN A 50 1.73 2.29 -24.36
C GLN A 50 1.88 1.04 -23.48
N PHE A 51 3.09 0.44 -23.43
CA PHE A 51 3.33 -0.74 -22.61
C PHE A 51 3.01 -0.49 -21.12
N LEU A 52 3.45 0.66 -20.58
CA LEU A 52 3.15 1.04 -19.19
C LEU A 52 1.65 1.20 -18.93
N ALA A 53 0.89 1.64 -19.92
CA ALA A 53 -0.57 1.74 -19.84
C ALA A 53 -1.25 0.36 -19.87
N GLU A 54 -0.76 -0.55 -20.70
CA GLU A 54 -1.24 -1.93 -20.79
C GLU A 54 -0.98 -2.71 -19.50
N CYS A 55 0.10 -2.43 -18.77
CA CYS A 55 0.36 -3.03 -17.45
C CYS A 55 -0.61 -2.58 -16.35
N ALA A 56 -1.25 -1.42 -16.49
CA ALA A 56 -1.93 -0.78 -15.37
C ALA A 56 -3.22 -1.50 -14.95
N PHE A 57 -4.10 -1.83 -15.89
CA PHE A 57 -5.34 -2.53 -15.55
C PHE A 57 -5.09 -3.96 -15.00
N PRO A 58 -4.24 -4.80 -15.61
CA PRO A 58 -3.88 -6.11 -15.04
C PRO A 58 -3.38 -6.02 -13.60
N PHE A 59 -2.56 -5.00 -13.30
CA PHE A 59 -2.04 -4.77 -11.95
C PHE A 59 -3.10 -4.24 -10.97
N ALA A 60 -4.01 -3.37 -11.42
CA ALA A 60 -5.16 -2.95 -10.62
C ALA A 60 -6.14 -4.10 -10.36
N ARG A 61 -6.42 -4.93 -11.37
CA ARG A 61 -7.23 -6.14 -11.23
C ARG A 61 -6.61 -7.09 -10.20
N GLN A 62 -5.31 -7.36 -10.29
CA GLN A 62 -4.59 -8.19 -9.31
C GLN A 62 -4.72 -7.66 -7.89
N ARG A 63 -4.49 -6.35 -7.68
CA ARG A 63 -4.61 -5.74 -6.36
C ARG A 63 -6.05 -5.80 -5.82
N TYR A 64 -7.06 -5.68 -6.69
CA TYR A 64 -8.45 -5.83 -6.28
C TYR A 64 -8.78 -7.28 -5.88
N ASP A 65 -8.30 -8.26 -6.64
CA ASP A 65 -8.39 -9.69 -6.33
C ASP A 65 -7.71 -10.02 -5.00
N CYS A 66 -6.51 -9.49 -4.77
CA CYS A 66 -5.79 -9.58 -3.51
C CYS A 66 -6.59 -8.98 -2.34
N ALA A 67 -7.15 -7.78 -2.53
CA ALA A 67 -7.95 -7.12 -1.50
C ALA A 67 -9.20 -7.95 -1.13
N GLU A 68 -9.89 -8.53 -2.12
CA GLU A 68 -11.05 -9.41 -1.89
C GLU A 68 -10.64 -10.71 -1.19
N SER A 69 -9.56 -11.35 -1.63
CA SER A 69 -9.04 -12.60 -1.07
C SER A 69 -8.58 -12.47 0.38
N MET A 70 -8.13 -11.28 0.79
CA MET A 70 -7.74 -11.01 2.17
C MET A 70 -8.93 -10.84 3.13
N ILE A 71 -10.15 -10.65 2.61
CA ILE A 71 -11.34 -10.53 3.45
C ILE A 71 -11.59 -11.86 4.16
N GLY A 72 -11.56 -11.84 5.49
CA GLY A 72 -11.81 -13.05 6.27
C GLY A 72 -10.62 -14.01 6.33
N ALA A 73 -9.45 -13.65 5.79
CA ALA A 73 -8.25 -14.47 5.85
C ALA A 73 -7.68 -14.62 7.27
N GLY A 74 -8.06 -13.73 8.20
CA GLY A 74 -7.53 -13.74 9.57
C GLY A 74 -6.12 -13.16 9.69
N PHE A 75 -5.65 -12.41 8.69
CA PHE A 75 -4.42 -11.61 8.74
C PHE A 75 -4.48 -10.45 7.75
N GLY A 76 -3.57 -9.49 7.87
CA GLY A 76 -3.35 -8.45 6.87
C GLY A 76 -4.43 -7.37 6.77
N GLY A 77 -5.30 -7.19 7.78
CA GLY A 77 -6.36 -6.17 7.72
C GLY A 77 -5.85 -4.76 7.37
N THR A 78 -4.75 -4.30 7.98
CA THR A 78 -4.16 -2.99 7.65
C THR A 78 -3.53 -2.96 6.25
N VAL A 79 -3.02 -4.11 5.76
CA VAL A 79 -2.45 -4.26 4.42
C VAL A 79 -3.54 -4.10 3.36
N LEU A 80 -4.73 -4.68 3.59
CA LEU A 80 -5.91 -4.49 2.74
C LEU A 80 -6.25 -2.99 2.60
N GLY A 81 -6.19 -2.22 3.69
CA GLY A 81 -6.41 -0.78 3.65
C GLY A 81 -5.39 -0.03 2.79
N SER A 82 -4.13 -0.45 2.83
CA SER A 82 -3.09 0.13 1.98
C SER A 82 -3.30 -0.19 0.50
N ILE A 83 -3.68 -1.42 0.18
CA ILE A 83 -4.03 -1.86 -1.18
C ILE A 83 -5.24 -1.09 -1.71
N ALA A 84 -6.32 -0.98 -0.92
CA ALA A 84 -7.52 -0.22 -1.29
C ALA A 84 -7.20 1.24 -1.62
N ARG A 85 -6.30 1.86 -0.86
CA ARG A 85 -5.87 3.24 -1.10
C ARG A 85 -5.09 3.35 -2.40
N SER A 86 -4.14 2.44 -2.58
CA SER A 86 -3.31 2.39 -3.79
C SER A 86 -4.17 2.24 -5.05
N LEU A 87 -5.21 1.41 -5.00
CA LEU A 87 -6.18 1.25 -6.09
C LEU A 87 -6.91 2.54 -6.42
N PHE A 88 -7.33 3.29 -5.39
CA PHE A 88 -8.03 4.55 -5.60
C PHE A 88 -7.11 5.65 -6.15
N ASP A 89 -5.91 5.79 -5.60
CA ASP A 89 -4.91 6.74 -6.09
C ASP A 89 -4.54 6.46 -7.55
N ASP A 90 -4.47 5.18 -7.94
CA ASP A 90 -4.26 4.75 -9.33
C ASP A 90 -5.49 5.01 -10.21
N GLY A 91 -6.70 4.74 -9.71
CA GLY A 91 -7.95 5.09 -10.39
C GLY A 91 -8.07 6.58 -10.70
N LEU A 92 -7.67 7.47 -9.77
CA LEU A 92 -7.63 8.92 -10.03
C LEU A 92 -6.60 9.29 -11.11
N ARG A 93 -5.44 8.64 -11.13
CA ARG A 93 -4.43 8.82 -12.18
C ARG A 93 -4.99 8.45 -13.54
N TRP A 94 -5.61 7.27 -13.65
CA TRP A 94 -6.14 6.78 -14.92
C TRP A 94 -7.36 7.54 -15.38
N PHE A 95 -8.20 8.02 -14.46
CA PHE A 95 -9.26 8.96 -14.78
C PHE A 95 -8.70 10.28 -15.35
N TRP A 96 -7.61 10.81 -14.77
CA TRP A 96 -6.93 11.99 -15.29
C TRP A 96 -6.32 11.76 -16.69
N ILE A 97 -5.64 10.64 -16.91
CA ILE A 97 -5.07 10.26 -18.22
C ILE A 97 -6.20 10.07 -19.24
N GLY A 98 -7.24 9.32 -18.89
CA GLY A 98 -8.36 9.00 -19.78
C GLY A 98 -9.17 10.21 -20.27
N ASP A 99 -9.14 11.33 -19.54
CA ASP A 99 -9.76 12.59 -20.00
C ASP A 99 -9.06 13.19 -21.23
N ASP A 100 -7.74 13.02 -21.37
CA ASP A 100 -7.01 13.47 -22.56
C ASP A 100 -5.81 12.54 -22.84
N PRO A 101 -6.08 11.32 -23.34
CA PRO A 101 -5.06 10.28 -23.44
C PRO A 101 -3.95 10.67 -24.41
N GLY A 102 -4.27 11.40 -25.48
CA GLY A 102 -3.31 11.83 -26.49
C GLY A 102 -2.22 12.76 -25.97
N THR A 103 -2.50 13.55 -24.93
CA THR A 103 -1.50 14.46 -24.33
C THR A 103 -0.98 13.99 -22.98
N LYS A 104 -1.76 13.20 -22.23
CA LYS A 104 -1.44 12.82 -20.85
C LYS A 104 -0.80 11.45 -20.70
N ARG A 105 -0.99 10.52 -21.65
CA ARG A 105 -0.39 9.17 -21.57
C ARG A 105 1.13 9.21 -21.54
N VAL A 106 1.74 10.07 -22.35
CA VAL A 106 3.20 10.31 -22.37
C VAL A 106 3.75 10.72 -21.00
N ALA A 107 2.91 11.24 -20.09
CA ALA A 107 3.34 11.64 -18.77
C ALA A 107 3.80 10.46 -17.88
N LEU A 108 3.45 9.23 -18.25
CA LEU A 108 3.98 8.01 -17.60
C LEU A 108 5.50 7.93 -17.72
N LEU A 109 6.07 8.35 -18.85
CA LEU A 109 7.51 8.36 -19.09
C LEU A 109 8.21 9.37 -18.20
N GLY A 110 7.65 10.58 -18.10
CA GLY A 110 8.17 11.64 -17.22
C GLY A 110 8.11 11.24 -15.74
N SER A 111 7.01 10.62 -15.31
CA SER A 111 6.90 10.06 -13.95
C SER A 111 7.98 9.03 -13.66
N MET A 112 8.23 8.12 -14.61
CA MET A 112 9.26 7.10 -14.46
C MET A 112 10.67 7.71 -14.33
N LEU A 113 11.02 8.72 -15.13
CA LEU A 113 12.29 9.44 -14.97
C LEU A 113 12.39 10.12 -13.61
N GLU A 114 11.33 10.78 -13.15
CA GLU A 114 11.34 11.41 -11.83
C GLU A 114 11.50 10.39 -10.70
N GLU A 115 10.93 9.20 -10.84
CA GLU A 115 11.08 8.10 -9.88
C GLU A 115 12.53 7.62 -9.81
N ARG A 116 13.14 7.34 -10.97
CA ARG A 116 14.57 6.99 -11.05
C ARG A 116 15.45 8.06 -10.44
N ASN A 117 15.16 9.33 -10.74
CA ASN A 117 15.88 10.47 -10.18
C ASN A 117 15.74 10.55 -8.65
N ARG A 118 14.54 10.28 -8.12
CA ARG A 118 14.30 10.22 -6.66
C ARG A 118 15.09 9.09 -5.99
N VAL A 119 15.16 7.90 -6.60
CA VAL A 119 15.97 6.79 -6.08
C VAL A 119 17.46 7.16 -6.10
N CYS A 120 17.96 7.75 -7.20
CA CYS A 120 19.35 8.23 -7.27
C CYS A 120 19.65 9.29 -6.18
N MET A 121 18.71 10.23 -5.95
CA MET A 121 18.86 11.22 -4.89
C MET A 121 18.90 10.58 -3.50
N ALA A 122 18.08 9.56 -3.24
CA ALA A 122 18.11 8.83 -1.98
C ALA A 122 19.45 8.13 -1.78
N MET A 123 19.94 7.39 -2.78
CA MET A 123 21.25 6.73 -2.72
C MET A 123 22.38 7.71 -2.40
N GLU A 124 22.44 8.86 -3.06
CA GLU A 124 23.47 9.86 -2.80
C GLU A 124 23.34 10.52 -1.42
N SER A 125 22.12 10.89 -1.03
CA SER A 125 21.87 11.59 0.24
C SER A 125 22.13 10.70 1.45
N ASP A 126 21.91 9.39 1.28
CA ASP A 126 22.07 8.38 2.31
C ASP A 126 23.40 7.61 2.19
N HIS A 127 24.28 8.00 1.27
CA HIS A 127 25.57 7.34 1.01
C HIS A 127 25.47 5.82 0.77
N ALA A 128 24.40 5.39 0.11
CA ALA A 128 24.19 3.99 -0.29
C ALA A 128 24.73 3.74 -1.71
N SER A 129 25.24 2.53 -1.95
CA SER A 129 25.69 2.07 -3.27
C SER A 129 24.78 0.95 -3.79
N CYS A 130 24.55 0.90 -5.10
CA CYS A 130 23.86 -0.21 -5.75
C CYS A 130 24.46 -0.41 -7.14
N PRO A 131 25.55 -1.19 -7.25
CA PRO A 131 26.17 -1.58 -8.51
C PRO A 131 25.19 -2.05 -9.60
N ILE A 132 24.07 -2.66 -9.23
CA ILE A 132 23.05 -3.16 -10.16
C ILE A 132 21.85 -2.21 -10.34
N LEU A 133 21.99 -0.92 -10.03
CA LEU A 133 20.91 0.07 -10.16
C LEU A 133 20.16 0.04 -11.51
N PRO A 134 20.81 -0.22 -12.67
CA PRO A 134 20.09 -0.39 -13.94
C PRO A 134 19.01 -1.48 -13.91
N ARG A 135 19.21 -2.59 -13.17
CA ARG A 135 18.19 -3.66 -13.00
C ARG A 135 16.96 -3.18 -12.25
N TRP A 136 17.17 -2.36 -11.22
CA TRP A 136 16.07 -1.75 -10.46
C TRP A 136 15.25 -0.75 -11.31
N PHE A 137 15.88 -0.13 -12.30
CA PHE A 137 15.23 0.86 -13.15
C PHE A 137 14.57 0.24 -14.38
N ALA A 138 15.05 -0.91 -14.84
CA ALA A 138 14.51 -1.63 -15.99
C ALA A 138 14.57 -3.16 -15.76
N PRO A 139 13.74 -3.71 -14.87
CA PRO A 139 13.73 -5.15 -14.58
C PRO A 139 13.20 -5.99 -15.77
N LEU A 140 12.56 -5.34 -16.75
CA LEU A 140 12.04 -5.97 -17.95
C LEU A 140 12.94 -5.63 -19.16
N ILE A 141 13.69 -6.62 -19.62
CA ILE A 141 14.59 -6.48 -20.77
C ILE A 141 13.83 -6.78 -22.05
N GLY A 142 13.83 -5.84 -22.99
CA GLY A 142 13.32 -6.02 -24.35
C GLY A 142 12.33 -4.95 -24.81
N VAL A 143 11.78 -4.15 -23.89
CA VAL A 143 11.08 -2.91 -24.25
C VAL A 143 12.12 -1.79 -24.35
N THR A 144 12.66 -1.61 -25.56
CA THR A 144 13.83 -0.74 -25.83
C THR A 144 13.64 0.73 -25.43
N ASP A 145 12.41 1.24 -25.46
CA ASP A 145 12.13 2.62 -25.07
C ASP A 145 12.10 2.84 -23.55
N LEU A 146 12.15 1.79 -22.71
CA LEU A 146 12.21 1.93 -21.24
C LEU A 146 13.58 2.41 -20.73
N THR A 147 14.57 2.65 -21.58
CA THR A 147 15.89 3.14 -21.17
C THR A 147 15.88 4.59 -20.68
N GLY A 148 14.89 5.39 -21.11
CA GLY A 148 14.76 6.80 -20.73
C GLY A 148 15.73 7.74 -21.44
N SER A 149 16.49 7.24 -22.42
CA SER A 149 17.47 8.01 -23.18
C SER A 149 16.90 8.72 -24.40
N SER A 150 15.64 8.47 -24.77
CA SER A 150 15.01 9.09 -25.95
C SER A 150 14.55 10.52 -25.68
N GLU A 151 14.51 11.37 -26.72
CA GLU A 151 14.12 12.78 -26.62
C GLU A 151 12.69 12.96 -26.07
N MET A 152 11.81 12.00 -26.37
CA MET A 152 10.44 11.95 -25.87
C MET A 152 10.40 11.90 -24.34
N TRP A 153 11.24 11.07 -23.72
CA TRP A 153 11.28 10.94 -22.26
C TRP A 153 11.78 12.22 -21.60
N LEU A 154 12.85 12.81 -22.14
CA LEU A 154 13.45 14.03 -21.60
C LEU A 154 12.51 15.25 -21.66
N ARG A 155 11.49 15.21 -22.52
CA ARG A 155 10.46 16.26 -22.65
C ARG A 155 9.12 15.88 -22.02
N ALA A 156 8.93 14.63 -21.61
CA ALA A 156 7.67 14.17 -21.06
C ALA A 156 7.39 14.87 -19.71
N PRO A 157 6.20 15.46 -19.51
CA PRO A 157 5.81 15.95 -18.19
C PRO A 157 5.63 14.76 -17.24
N ALA A 158 5.71 14.97 -15.93
CA ALA A 158 5.29 13.95 -14.97
C ALA A 158 3.78 14.01 -14.72
N VAL A 159 3.19 12.88 -14.37
CA VAL A 159 1.81 12.80 -13.86
C VAL A 159 1.73 13.64 -12.56
N PRO A 160 0.63 14.38 -12.33
CA PRO A 160 0.40 15.03 -11.04
C PRO A 160 0.54 14.05 -9.88
N ASP A 161 1.15 14.47 -8.77
CA ASP A 161 1.30 13.58 -7.63
C ASP A 161 -0.06 13.17 -7.02
N GLN A 162 -0.06 12.07 -6.26
CA GLN A 162 -1.27 11.53 -5.65
C GLN A 162 -2.01 12.56 -4.78
N ALA A 163 -1.27 13.44 -4.10
CA ALA A 163 -1.87 14.49 -3.27
C ALA A 163 -2.59 15.55 -4.11
N ALA A 164 -2.05 15.91 -5.28
CA ALA A 164 -2.68 16.82 -6.23
C ALA A 164 -3.94 16.20 -6.85
N LEU A 165 -3.87 14.94 -7.30
CA LEU A 165 -5.02 14.22 -7.84
C LEU A 165 -6.13 14.06 -6.80
N LEU A 166 -5.78 13.70 -5.56
CA LEU A 166 -6.73 13.60 -4.46
C LEU A 166 -7.34 14.96 -4.12
N ALA A 167 -6.54 16.03 -4.13
CA ALA A 167 -7.04 17.39 -3.89
C ALA A 167 -8.01 17.86 -4.98
N ASP A 168 -7.76 17.52 -6.25
CA ASP A 168 -8.68 17.80 -7.36
C ASP A 168 -10.00 17.07 -7.18
N PHE A 169 -9.94 15.77 -6.84
CA PHE A 169 -11.11 14.96 -6.54
C PHE A 169 -11.93 15.55 -5.38
N LEU A 170 -11.29 15.87 -4.26
CA LEU A 170 -11.95 16.48 -3.10
C LEU A 170 -12.48 17.88 -3.42
N GLY A 171 -11.79 18.63 -4.29
CA GLY A 171 -12.22 19.93 -4.80
C GLY A 171 -13.39 19.88 -5.78
N GLY A 172 -13.77 18.68 -6.26
CA GLY A 172 -14.82 18.50 -7.26
C GLY A 172 -14.46 19.07 -8.64
N VAL A 173 -13.16 19.15 -8.95
CA VAL A 173 -12.69 19.59 -10.26
C VAL A 173 -13.15 18.60 -11.31
N ARG A 174 -13.84 19.09 -12.35
CA ARG A 174 -14.24 18.26 -13.48
C ARG A 174 -13.15 18.25 -14.56
N PRO A 175 -12.99 17.13 -15.27
CA PRO A 175 -12.16 17.08 -16.46
C PRO A 175 -12.63 18.12 -17.48
N THR A 176 -11.68 18.77 -18.18
CA THR A 176 -11.93 20.00 -18.97
C THR A 176 -12.23 19.72 -20.44
N ASN A 177 -11.82 18.55 -20.93
CA ASN A 177 -11.81 18.21 -22.36
C ASN A 177 -12.77 17.06 -22.72
N ALA A 178 -13.70 16.69 -21.84
CA ALA A 178 -14.70 15.67 -22.11
C ALA A 178 -15.59 16.09 -23.29
N THR A 179 -15.20 15.70 -24.50
CA THR A 179 -16.17 15.34 -25.56
C THR A 179 -17.21 14.45 -24.91
N GLN A 180 -18.51 14.77 -25.05
CA GLN A 180 -19.62 14.05 -24.40
C GLN A 180 -19.42 12.54 -24.49
N ASP A 181 -18.97 11.95 -23.38
CA ASP A 181 -18.72 10.52 -23.26
C ASP A 181 -19.45 10.04 -22.02
N GLU A 182 -20.56 9.34 -22.28
CA GLU A 182 -21.49 8.86 -21.26
C GLU A 182 -20.79 7.99 -20.21
N LEU A 183 -19.75 7.22 -20.58
CA LEU A 183 -19.04 6.36 -19.63
C LEU A 183 -18.11 7.15 -18.71
N LEU A 184 -17.47 8.22 -19.20
CA LEU A 184 -16.69 9.12 -18.34
C LEU A 184 -17.59 9.94 -17.42
N ASP A 185 -18.76 10.35 -17.90
CA ASP A 185 -19.76 11.02 -17.07
C ASP A 185 -20.29 10.08 -15.97
N GLU A 186 -20.57 8.81 -16.28
CA GLU A 186 -20.94 7.80 -15.29
C GLU A 186 -19.80 7.49 -14.30
N ALA A 187 -18.55 7.44 -14.77
CA ALA A 187 -17.36 7.32 -13.91
C ALA A 187 -17.22 8.50 -12.95
N GLN A 188 -17.51 9.71 -13.45
CA GLN A 188 -17.54 10.92 -12.64
C GLN A 188 -18.64 10.87 -11.58
N ASP A 189 -19.78 10.24 -11.88
CA ASP A 189 -20.85 10.03 -10.91
C ASP A 189 -20.47 9.03 -9.81
N LEU A 190 -19.65 8.01 -10.10
CA LEU A 190 -19.06 7.16 -9.07
C LEU A 190 -18.19 7.96 -8.10
N LEU A 191 -17.41 8.94 -8.59
CA LEU A 191 -16.62 9.83 -7.73
C LEU A 191 -17.50 10.74 -6.85
N ASN A 192 -18.74 11.00 -7.26
CA ASN A 192 -19.70 11.82 -6.52
C ASN A 192 -20.65 11.00 -5.63
N ILE A 193 -20.50 9.68 -5.58
CA ILE A 193 -21.40 8.80 -4.85
C ILE A 193 -21.33 9.00 -3.33
N SER A 194 -22.41 8.63 -2.65
CA SER A 194 -22.53 8.73 -1.19
C SER A 194 -21.39 8.01 -0.47
N GLY A 195 -20.84 8.65 0.56
CA GLY A 195 -19.86 8.05 1.46
C GLY A 195 -18.42 7.93 0.94
N LEU A 196 -18.18 7.99 -0.38
CA LEU A 196 -16.84 7.74 -0.96
C LEU A 196 -15.79 8.72 -0.45
N ARG A 197 -16.09 10.03 -0.42
CA ARG A 197 -15.15 11.05 0.10
C ARG A 197 -14.73 10.75 1.53
N GLY A 198 -15.70 10.50 2.40
CA GLY A 198 -15.42 10.11 3.78
C GLY A 198 -14.60 8.82 3.84
N ALA A 199 -14.94 7.81 3.04
CA ALA A 199 -14.19 6.55 3.00
C ALA A 199 -12.72 6.75 2.64
N VAL A 200 -12.44 7.52 1.59
CA VAL A 200 -11.07 7.89 1.18
C VAL A 200 -10.33 8.63 2.29
N MET A 201 -11.01 9.51 3.02
CA MET A 201 -10.39 10.26 4.12
C MET A 201 -10.05 9.36 5.31
N ILE A 202 -10.94 8.46 5.75
CA ILE A 202 -10.58 7.46 6.77
C ILE A 202 -9.39 6.63 6.29
N LEU A 203 -9.43 6.17 5.04
CA LEU A 203 -8.37 5.36 4.47
C LEU A 203 -7.03 6.10 4.40
N ALA A 204 -7.05 7.43 4.16
CA ALA A 204 -5.86 8.25 4.18
C ALA A 204 -5.14 8.22 5.54
N HIS A 205 -5.86 7.87 6.61
CA HIS A 205 -5.33 7.80 7.97
C HIS A 205 -5.16 6.37 8.48
N ALA A 206 -6.12 5.48 8.24
CA ALA A 206 -6.15 4.10 8.70
C ALA A 206 -5.56 3.09 7.70
N GLY A 207 -5.33 3.45 6.44
CA GLY A 207 -4.73 2.60 5.41
C GLY A 207 -3.19 2.60 5.38
N HIS A 208 -2.54 3.08 6.44
CA HIS A 208 -1.09 2.97 6.61
C HIS A 208 -0.77 2.05 7.77
N GLY A 209 0.47 1.55 7.85
CA GLY A 209 0.97 0.72 8.96
C GLY A 209 0.89 1.35 10.35
N ASN A 210 0.31 2.53 10.54
CA ASN A 210 0.31 3.26 11.80
C ASN A 210 -0.70 2.71 12.83
N LEU A 211 -0.68 3.32 14.03
CA LEU A 211 -1.57 2.96 15.13
C LEU A 211 -3.06 3.00 14.74
N LEU A 212 -3.53 4.00 13.99
CA LEU A 212 -4.93 4.07 13.54
C LEU A 212 -5.28 2.90 12.61
N GLY A 213 -4.35 2.48 11.76
CA GLY A 213 -4.52 1.32 10.88
C GLY A 213 -4.51 -0.01 11.62
N THR A 214 -3.74 -0.16 12.70
CA THR A 214 -3.84 -1.36 13.55
C THR A 214 -5.13 -1.38 14.39
N GLN A 215 -5.64 -0.21 14.77
CA GLN A 215 -6.92 -0.07 15.47
C GLN A 215 -8.13 -0.46 14.62
N SER A 216 -8.06 -0.33 13.28
CA SER A 216 -9.14 -0.77 12.40
C SER A 216 -9.34 -2.28 12.37
N SER A 217 -8.32 -3.04 12.81
CA SER A 217 -8.34 -4.49 12.96
C SER A 217 -8.56 -4.95 14.40
N LEU A 218 -8.84 -4.03 15.33
CA LEU A 218 -9.17 -4.38 16.71
C LEU A 218 -10.67 -4.67 16.85
N THR A 219 -11.03 -5.88 17.24
CA THR A 219 -12.43 -6.31 17.34
C THR A 219 -13.01 -6.15 18.75
N GLU A 220 -14.34 -6.13 18.89
CA GLU A 220 -15.04 -6.10 20.20
C GLU A 220 -14.68 -7.27 21.13
N ARG A 221 -14.25 -8.40 20.57
CA ARG A 221 -13.79 -9.56 21.34
C ARG A 221 -12.30 -9.49 21.69
N GLY A 222 -11.62 -8.41 21.32
CA GLY A 222 -10.19 -8.24 21.56
C GLY A 222 -9.31 -9.10 20.64
N GLY A 223 -9.79 -9.50 19.46
CA GLY A 223 -8.90 -10.07 18.44
C GLY A 223 -7.92 -8.99 17.96
N ILE A 224 -6.62 -9.23 18.07
CA ILE A 224 -5.59 -8.24 17.68
C ILE A 224 -5.31 -8.37 16.19
N GLY A 225 -5.39 -7.28 15.43
CA GLY A 225 -4.55 -7.06 14.23
C GLY A 225 -4.74 -8.01 13.04
N HIS A 226 -5.59 -9.02 13.17
CA HIS A 226 -5.72 -10.11 12.21
C HIS A 226 -6.72 -9.75 11.11
N ASP A 227 -7.92 -9.30 11.47
CA ASP A 227 -8.98 -9.07 10.48
C ASP A 227 -9.73 -7.76 10.74
N LEU A 228 -10.33 -7.19 9.69
CA LEU A 228 -11.00 -5.90 9.75
C LEU A 228 -12.31 -5.96 10.54
N ARG A 229 -12.66 -4.82 11.13
CA ARG A 229 -14.05 -4.55 11.52
C ARG A 229 -14.93 -4.43 10.27
N PRO A 230 -16.21 -4.83 10.33
CA PRO A 230 -17.10 -4.79 9.15
C PRO A 230 -17.24 -3.39 8.52
N ASP A 231 -17.23 -2.34 9.33
CA ASP A 231 -17.24 -0.96 8.86
C ASP A 231 -16.00 -0.60 8.05
N HIS A 232 -14.80 -1.03 8.48
CA HIS A 232 -13.55 -0.79 7.75
C HIS A 232 -13.43 -1.66 6.50
N GLU A 233 -13.89 -2.90 6.56
CA GLU A 233 -14.04 -3.77 5.38
C GLU A 233 -14.92 -3.08 4.32
N ALA A 234 -16.06 -2.52 4.73
CA ALA A 234 -16.95 -1.78 3.85
C ALA A 234 -16.29 -0.54 3.24
N LEU A 235 -15.63 0.28 4.05
CA LEU A 235 -14.91 1.47 3.57
C LEU A 235 -13.83 1.09 2.56
N TYR A 236 -13.04 0.06 2.87
CA TYR A 236 -11.87 -0.31 2.07
C TYR A 236 -12.32 -0.92 0.74
N MET A 237 -13.31 -1.81 0.74
CA MET A 237 -13.82 -2.41 -0.49
C MET A 237 -14.62 -1.44 -1.36
N GLN A 238 -15.29 -0.45 -0.78
CA GLN A 238 -15.89 0.64 -1.56
C GLN A 238 -14.80 1.40 -2.35
N VAL A 239 -13.74 1.81 -1.65
CA VAL A 239 -12.66 2.60 -2.25
C VAL A 239 -11.88 1.79 -3.30
N ALA A 240 -11.59 0.52 -3.00
CA ALA A 240 -10.93 -0.41 -3.91
C ALA A 240 -11.74 -0.65 -5.20
N ALA A 241 -13.05 -0.87 -5.07
CA ALA A 241 -13.94 -1.12 -6.21
C ALA A 241 -14.05 0.09 -7.14
N VAL A 242 -14.16 1.30 -6.58
CA VAL A 242 -14.15 2.53 -7.38
C VAL A 242 -12.79 2.69 -8.07
N GLY A 243 -11.67 2.47 -7.35
CA GLY A 243 -10.32 2.60 -7.90
C GLY A 243 -10.05 1.67 -9.09
N VAL A 244 -10.38 0.38 -8.99
CA VAL A 244 -10.15 -0.58 -10.09
C VAL A 244 -11.03 -0.27 -11.31
N THR A 245 -12.28 0.14 -11.10
CA THR A 245 -13.21 0.49 -12.18
C THR A 245 -12.80 1.78 -12.91
N LEU A 246 -12.33 2.80 -12.18
CA LEU A 246 -11.76 4.00 -12.80
C LEU A 246 -10.48 3.71 -13.57
N THR A 247 -9.66 2.78 -13.06
CA THR A 247 -8.46 2.31 -13.76
C THR A 247 -8.83 1.65 -15.08
N LEU A 248 -9.79 0.71 -15.08
CA LEU A 248 -10.29 0.05 -16.28
C LEU A 248 -10.77 1.06 -17.34
N LEU A 249 -11.63 2.01 -16.93
CA LEU A 249 -12.20 3.03 -17.81
C LEU A 249 -11.14 4.00 -18.36
N GLY A 250 -10.17 4.38 -17.53
CA GLY A 250 -9.07 5.24 -17.96
C GLY A 250 -8.13 4.54 -18.95
N VAL A 251 -7.76 3.29 -18.66
CA VAL A 251 -6.90 2.48 -19.52
C VAL A 251 -7.59 2.17 -20.85
N SER A 252 -8.88 1.81 -20.86
CA SER A 252 -9.61 1.51 -22.10
C SER A 252 -9.70 2.70 -23.06
N ARG A 253 -9.53 3.93 -22.56
CA ARG A 253 -9.43 5.15 -23.36
C ARG A 253 -7.99 5.51 -23.74
N ALA A 254 -7.03 5.18 -22.88
CA ALA A 254 -5.63 5.49 -23.10
C ALA A 254 -4.97 4.58 -24.15
N VAL A 255 -5.42 3.32 -24.22
CA VAL A 255 -4.94 2.29 -25.16
C VAL A 255 -6.13 1.49 -25.71
N PRO A 256 -7.07 2.12 -26.44
CA PRO A 256 -8.23 1.43 -27.03
C PRO A 256 -7.83 0.30 -27.98
N GLU A 257 -6.66 0.42 -28.61
CA GLU A 257 -6.06 -0.59 -29.47
C GLU A 257 -5.73 -1.91 -28.76
N SER A 258 -5.54 -1.88 -27.44
CA SER A 258 -5.20 -3.05 -26.61
C SER A 258 -6.45 -3.71 -26.00
N TRP A 259 -7.64 -3.26 -26.41
CA TRP A 259 -8.89 -3.87 -25.98
C TRP A 259 -9.13 -5.20 -26.72
N PRO A 260 -9.37 -6.32 -26.01
CA PRO A 260 -9.57 -7.63 -26.65
C PRO A 260 -10.74 -7.63 -27.63
N SER A 261 -10.49 -8.09 -28.86
CA SER A 261 -11.46 -8.04 -29.96
C SER A 261 -12.74 -8.86 -29.72
N GLU A 262 -12.61 -9.91 -28.91
CA GLU A 262 -13.65 -10.87 -28.56
C GLU A 262 -14.58 -10.39 -27.43
N VAL A 263 -14.21 -9.34 -26.69
CA VAL A 263 -15.02 -8.79 -25.59
C VAL A 263 -15.68 -7.49 -26.03
N PRO A 264 -17.02 -7.42 -26.13
CA PRO A 264 -17.71 -6.17 -26.42
C PRO A 264 -17.42 -5.10 -25.36
N GLN A 265 -16.65 -4.07 -25.74
CA GLN A 265 -16.12 -3.09 -24.80
C GLN A 265 -17.20 -2.39 -23.97
N ARG A 266 -18.14 -1.72 -24.65
CA ARG A 266 -19.16 -0.90 -23.96
C ARG A 266 -20.03 -1.73 -22.99
N PRO A 267 -20.59 -2.89 -23.37
CA PRO A 267 -21.32 -3.75 -22.43
C PRO A 267 -20.49 -4.15 -21.19
N PHE A 268 -19.22 -4.49 -21.38
CA PHE A 268 -18.33 -4.89 -20.29
C PHE A 268 -18.07 -3.74 -19.29
N LEU A 269 -17.86 -2.53 -19.81
CA LEU A 269 -17.63 -1.33 -19.00
C LEU A 269 -18.90 -0.92 -18.23
N VAL A 270 -20.07 -0.97 -18.87
CA VAL A 270 -21.36 -0.69 -18.22
C VAL A 270 -21.63 -1.67 -17.08
N GLU A 271 -21.36 -2.96 -17.28
CA GLU A 271 -21.54 -3.96 -16.22
C GLU A 271 -20.57 -3.73 -15.04
N SER A 272 -19.33 -3.34 -15.33
CA SER A 272 -18.34 -2.97 -14.31
C SER A 272 -18.83 -1.80 -13.44
N LEU A 273 -19.39 -0.75 -14.05
CA LEU A 273 -19.98 0.40 -13.37
C LEU A 273 -21.19 -0.01 -12.51
N ARG A 274 -22.06 -0.88 -13.05
CA ARG A 274 -23.24 -1.40 -12.35
C ARG A 274 -22.83 -2.19 -11.10
N LEU A 275 -21.90 -3.13 -11.22
CA LEU A 275 -21.38 -3.94 -10.11
C LEU A 275 -20.68 -3.07 -9.05
N THR A 276 -19.88 -2.10 -9.48
CA THR A 276 -19.25 -1.13 -8.57
C THR A 276 -20.29 -0.34 -7.77
N THR A 277 -21.37 0.08 -8.44
CA THR A 277 -22.48 0.78 -7.78
C THR A 277 -23.18 -0.09 -6.73
N GLU A 278 -23.31 -1.40 -6.97
CA GLU A 278 -23.85 -2.34 -5.98
C GLU A 278 -22.98 -2.46 -4.73
N ILE A 279 -21.66 -2.52 -4.92
CA ILE A 279 -20.69 -2.54 -3.81
C ILE A 279 -20.83 -1.26 -2.98
N VAL A 280 -20.85 -0.09 -3.64
CA VAL A 280 -21.00 1.19 -2.94
C VAL A 280 -22.30 1.25 -2.12
N LYS A 281 -23.42 0.81 -2.72
CA LYS A 281 -24.71 0.75 -2.02
C LYS A 281 -24.65 -0.17 -0.81
N ALA A 282 -24.03 -1.36 -0.94
CA ALA A 282 -23.87 -2.30 0.16
C ALA A 282 -22.95 -1.75 1.27
N ALA A 283 -21.83 -1.13 0.89
CA ALA A 283 -20.87 -0.55 1.83
C ALA A 283 -21.49 0.61 2.63
N THR A 284 -22.22 1.49 1.95
CA THR A 284 -22.88 2.67 2.54
C THR A 284 -23.83 2.29 3.68
N VAL A 285 -24.52 1.16 3.56
CA VAL A 285 -25.40 0.64 4.61
C VAL A 285 -24.62 0.24 5.87
N ILE A 286 -23.40 -0.28 5.72
CA ILE A 286 -22.57 -0.76 6.84
C ILE A 286 -21.87 0.40 7.54
N HIS A 287 -21.12 1.23 6.79
CA HIS A 287 -20.33 2.31 7.40
C HIS A 287 -21.13 3.62 7.62
N GLY A 288 -22.36 3.71 7.08
CA GLY A 288 -23.29 4.81 7.38
C GLY A 288 -22.84 6.21 6.92
N LEU A 289 -21.89 6.31 5.98
CA LEU A 289 -21.43 7.60 5.46
C LEU A 289 -22.38 8.06 4.35
N GLY A 290 -23.08 9.17 4.60
CA GLY A 290 -24.00 9.78 3.64
C GLY A 290 -23.30 10.55 2.52
N ALA A 291 -24.11 11.16 1.64
CA ALA A 291 -23.60 12.02 0.59
C ALA A 291 -22.95 13.26 1.22
N PRO A 292 -21.69 13.58 0.88
CA PRO A 292 -21.05 14.78 1.39
C PRO A 292 -21.80 16.01 0.90
N LYS A 293 -21.81 17.08 1.72
CA LYS A 293 -22.26 18.38 1.22
C LYS A 293 -21.24 18.86 0.17
N ARG A 294 -21.69 19.55 -0.89
CA ARG A 294 -20.75 20.14 -1.85
C ARG A 294 -19.76 21.03 -1.10
N PRO A 295 -18.44 20.80 -1.23
CA PRO A 295 -17.44 21.57 -0.51
C PRO A 295 -17.53 23.03 -0.94
N LYS A 296 -17.23 23.94 -0.01
CA LYS A 296 -16.95 25.32 -0.37
C LYS A 296 -15.64 25.30 -1.14
N THR A 297 -15.67 25.67 -2.42
CA THR A 297 -14.51 25.76 -3.30
C THR A 297 -13.40 26.57 -2.64
N LEU A 298 -12.39 25.90 -2.10
CA LEU A 298 -11.12 26.52 -1.76
C LEU A 298 -10.20 26.25 -2.94
N ALA A 299 -10.08 27.25 -3.82
CA ALA A 299 -9.09 27.26 -4.87
C ALA A 299 -7.70 27.25 -4.22
N ARG A 300 -7.14 26.05 -4.01
CA ARG A 300 -5.78 25.91 -3.52
C ARG A 300 -4.86 26.22 -4.70
N ARG A 301 -4.12 27.32 -4.62
CA ARG A 301 -3.08 27.64 -5.61
C ARG A 301 -2.14 26.45 -5.75
N ARG A 302 -2.10 25.85 -6.93
CA ARG A 302 -1.06 24.88 -7.30
C ARG A 302 0.25 25.66 -7.38
N ASN A 303 1.15 25.40 -6.44
CA ASN A 303 2.51 25.88 -6.59
C ASN A 303 3.18 25.01 -7.68
N PRO A 304 3.72 25.60 -8.76
CA PRO A 304 4.49 24.84 -9.72
C PRO A 304 5.65 24.19 -8.98
N ARG A 305 5.76 22.86 -9.07
CA ARG A 305 6.89 22.14 -8.52
C ARG A 305 8.11 22.48 -9.38
N PRO A 306 9.26 22.85 -8.79
CA PRO A 306 10.48 22.96 -9.55
C PRO A 306 10.77 21.59 -10.18
N THR A 307 10.96 21.53 -11.49
CA THR A 307 11.46 20.31 -12.15
C THR A 307 12.86 20.06 -11.60
N PRO A 308 13.09 18.98 -10.83
CA PRO A 308 14.42 18.70 -10.32
C PRO A 308 15.37 18.45 -11.49
N LEU A 309 16.63 18.84 -11.35
CA LEU A 309 17.66 18.51 -12.33
C LEU A 309 17.75 16.98 -12.45
N LEU A 310 17.64 16.47 -13.68
CA LEU A 310 17.73 15.04 -13.95
C LEU A 310 19.17 14.59 -13.78
N ARG A 311 19.38 13.57 -12.95
CA ARG A 311 20.70 12.96 -12.75
C ARG A 311 21.06 12.06 -13.94
N PRO A 312 22.32 12.07 -14.41
CA PRO A 312 22.75 11.18 -15.49
C PRO A 312 22.45 9.70 -15.21
N ALA A 313 22.64 9.24 -13.97
CA ALA A 313 22.37 7.85 -13.56
C ALA A 313 20.88 7.44 -13.63
N ALA A 314 19.95 8.39 -13.73
CA ALA A 314 18.52 8.10 -13.92
C ALA A 314 18.19 7.75 -15.39
N VAL A 315 19.09 8.09 -16.32
CA VAL A 315 19.01 7.76 -17.74
C VAL A 315 19.90 6.55 -17.99
N LEU A 316 19.34 5.48 -18.54
CA LEU A 316 20.09 4.27 -18.85
C LEU A 316 20.43 4.23 -20.34
N SER A 317 21.62 3.72 -20.67
CA SER A 317 21.94 3.26 -22.02
C SER A 317 21.37 1.85 -22.23
N PRO A 318 21.02 1.45 -23.46
CA PRO A 318 20.79 0.04 -23.79
C PRO A 318 21.93 -0.88 -23.35
N ASP A 319 23.18 -0.39 -23.37
CA ASP A 319 24.36 -1.15 -22.93
C ASP A 319 24.43 -1.34 -21.40
N ASP A 320 23.69 -0.53 -20.63
CA ASP A 320 23.62 -0.64 -19.16
C ASP A 320 22.60 -1.70 -18.70
N LEU A 321 21.79 -2.25 -19.62
CA LEU A 321 20.79 -3.26 -19.31
C LEU A 321 21.45 -4.59 -18.98
N LEU A 322 21.55 -4.89 -17.69
CA LEU A 322 22.01 -6.17 -17.17
C LEU A 322 20.93 -7.26 -17.34
N PRO A 323 21.29 -8.54 -17.54
CA PRO A 323 20.33 -9.65 -17.63
C PRO A 323 19.47 -9.77 -16.36
N ASP A 324 18.27 -10.36 -16.44
CA ASP A 324 17.39 -10.57 -15.28
C ASP A 324 18.07 -11.44 -14.20
N VAL A 325 17.75 -11.23 -12.92
CA VAL A 325 18.11 -12.15 -11.84
C VAL A 325 17.08 -13.28 -11.81
N ASN A 326 17.56 -14.50 -12.04
CA ASN A 326 16.67 -15.63 -12.22
C ASN A 326 15.90 -16.02 -10.95
N SER A 327 16.47 -15.77 -9.76
CA SER A 327 15.95 -16.33 -8.51
C SER A 327 16.32 -15.51 -7.25
N ALA A 328 15.43 -15.59 -6.25
CA ALA A 328 15.65 -15.15 -4.87
C ALA A 328 15.47 -16.32 -3.87
N ASP A 329 15.64 -17.57 -4.33
CA ASP A 329 15.30 -18.78 -3.56
C ASP A 329 16.10 -18.88 -2.26
N GLU A 330 17.39 -18.53 -2.27
CA GLU A 330 18.20 -18.54 -1.04
C GLU A 330 17.69 -17.55 0.02
N VAL A 331 17.12 -16.43 -0.43
CA VAL A 331 16.49 -15.43 0.46
C VAL A 331 15.17 -15.98 1.01
N ALA A 332 14.37 -16.62 0.15
CA ALA A 332 13.13 -17.28 0.55
C ALA A 332 13.36 -18.39 1.59
N GLU A 333 14.32 -19.28 1.36
CA GLU A 333 14.68 -20.34 2.30
C GLU A 333 15.10 -19.78 3.68
N ALA A 334 15.83 -18.65 3.69
CA ALA A 334 16.21 -17.99 4.93
C ALA A 334 15.02 -17.32 5.63
N ALA A 335 14.13 -16.69 4.86
CA ALA A 335 12.91 -16.07 5.38
C ALA A 335 11.97 -17.10 6.00
N GLU A 336 11.86 -18.31 5.44
CA GLU A 336 11.09 -19.42 6.02
C GLU A 336 11.66 -19.87 7.37
N ARG A 337 12.99 -20.01 7.48
CA ARG A 337 13.63 -20.31 8.78
C ARG A 337 13.35 -19.21 9.82
N TYR A 338 13.41 -17.95 9.39
CA TYR A 338 13.04 -16.82 10.23
C TYR A 338 11.57 -16.89 10.67
N TYR A 339 10.66 -17.20 9.75
CA TYR A 339 9.23 -17.29 10.04
C TYR A 339 8.88 -18.41 11.02
N GLU A 340 9.50 -19.58 10.89
CA GLU A 340 9.36 -20.66 11.87
C GLU A 340 9.85 -20.23 13.26
N ALA A 341 10.98 -19.53 13.33
CA ALA A 341 11.45 -18.97 14.59
C ALA A 341 10.47 -17.93 15.14
N ALA A 342 9.92 -17.05 14.30
CA ALA A 342 8.92 -16.05 14.71
C ALA A 342 7.62 -16.66 15.26
N LYS A 343 7.29 -17.90 14.90
CA LYS A 343 6.13 -18.63 15.42
C LYS A 343 6.46 -19.47 16.66
N SER A 344 7.72 -19.73 16.94
CA SER A 344 8.16 -20.67 17.99
C SER A 344 7.83 -20.21 19.41
N TRP A 345 7.60 -18.92 19.63
CA TRP A 345 7.28 -18.35 20.93
C TRP A 345 6.33 -17.16 20.79
N MET A 346 5.35 -17.07 21.69
CA MET A 346 4.40 -15.97 21.73
C MET A 346 4.31 -15.34 23.14
N ALA A 347 4.50 -14.02 23.21
CA ALA A 347 4.13 -13.26 24.40
C ALA A 347 2.60 -13.26 24.54
N ASN A 348 2.08 -13.54 25.74
CA ASN A 348 0.65 -13.35 26.03
C ASN A 348 0.35 -11.83 26.10
N PRO A 349 -0.42 -11.26 25.15
CA PRO A 349 -0.71 -9.82 25.13
C PRO A 349 -1.81 -9.43 26.13
N TRP A 350 -2.60 -10.38 26.62
CA TRP A 350 -3.81 -10.18 27.42
C TRP A 350 -3.67 -10.62 28.88
N ARG A 351 -2.50 -10.44 29.48
CA ARG A 351 -2.31 -10.84 30.87
C ARG A 351 -3.28 -10.11 31.81
N GLU A 352 -4.12 -10.87 32.51
CA GLU A 352 -5.18 -10.36 33.39
C GLU A 352 -4.63 -9.64 34.64
N ASP A 353 -3.40 -9.91 35.02
CA ASP A 353 -2.75 -9.40 36.23
C ASP A 353 -2.16 -8.00 36.09
N ARG A 354 -2.21 -7.38 34.90
CA ARG A 354 -1.59 -6.07 34.66
C ARG A 354 -2.28 -5.25 33.58
N THR A 355 -2.26 -3.93 33.77
CA THR A 355 -2.62 -2.98 32.71
C THR A 355 -1.52 -2.99 31.64
N THR A 356 -1.88 -3.39 30.41
CA THR A 356 -0.94 -3.47 29.28
C THR A 356 -1.20 -2.32 28.31
N ASN A 357 -0.15 -1.72 27.77
CA ASN A 357 -0.26 -0.64 26.78
C ASN A 357 -0.85 -1.17 25.46
N LEU A 358 -2.01 -0.63 25.06
CA LEU A 358 -2.70 -0.99 23.83
C LEU A 358 -1.79 -0.86 22.58
N ALA A 359 -0.92 0.15 22.54
CA ALA A 359 -0.01 0.31 21.40
C ALA A 359 0.96 -0.87 21.27
N SER A 360 1.50 -1.38 22.37
CA SER A 360 2.38 -2.57 22.35
C SER A 360 1.63 -3.83 21.93
N ILE A 361 0.37 -3.99 22.35
CA ILE A 361 -0.48 -5.10 21.93
C ILE A 361 -0.74 -5.04 20.43
N LEU A 362 -1.20 -3.88 19.94
CA LEU A 362 -1.53 -3.67 18.54
C LEU A 362 -0.32 -3.80 17.63
N THR A 363 0.84 -3.27 18.03
CA THR A 363 2.08 -3.42 17.29
C THR A 363 2.55 -4.88 17.26
N TYR A 364 2.48 -5.59 18.38
CA TYR A 364 2.85 -7.01 18.43
C TYR A 364 2.00 -7.86 17.49
N GLY A 365 0.66 -7.78 17.61
CA GLY A 365 -0.23 -8.55 16.75
C GLY A 365 -0.23 -8.07 15.29
N GLY A 366 -0.10 -6.76 15.06
CA GLY A 366 0.03 -6.19 13.72
C GLY A 366 1.31 -6.64 13.00
N ALA A 367 2.42 -6.78 13.72
CA ALA A 367 3.68 -7.29 13.17
C ALA A 367 3.56 -8.76 12.77
N HIS A 368 2.99 -9.60 13.64
CA HIS A 368 2.71 -11.01 13.32
C HIS A 368 1.76 -11.16 12.13
N SER A 369 0.67 -10.39 12.13
CA SER A 369 -0.32 -10.38 11.05
C SER A 369 0.28 -9.95 9.70
N SER A 370 1.13 -8.92 9.69
CA SER A 370 1.80 -8.46 8.47
C SER A 370 2.89 -9.43 8.00
N LEU A 371 3.65 -10.02 8.94
CA LEU A 371 4.64 -11.06 8.60
C LEU A 371 3.94 -12.29 8.02
N GLN A 372 2.82 -12.73 8.63
CA GLN A 372 2.01 -13.80 8.09
C GLN A 372 1.48 -13.47 6.69
N ALA A 373 1.04 -12.24 6.45
CA ALA A 373 0.63 -11.80 5.12
C ALA A 373 1.76 -11.96 4.09
N VAL A 374 3.00 -11.56 4.43
CA VAL A 374 4.18 -11.77 3.57
C VAL A 374 4.39 -13.26 3.30
N MET A 375 4.55 -14.04 4.36
CA MET A 375 4.96 -15.44 4.25
C MET A 375 3.88 -16.34 3.66
N SER A 376 2.61 -15.92 3.67
CA SER A 376 1.51 -16.68 3.06
C SER A 376 1.25 -16.31 1.59
N THR A 377 1.92 -15.28 1.04
CA THR A 377 1.60 -14.73 -0.28
C THR A 377 2.80 -14.53 -1.21
N TYR A 378 4.04 -14.52 -0.69
CA TYR A 378 5.23 -14.17 -1.49
C TYR A 378 5.47 -15.13 -2.67
N ASP A 379 5.16 -16.41 -2.51
CA ASP A 379 5.35 -17.48 -3.51
C ASP A 379 4.05 -17.91 -4.20
N GLN A 380 2.91 -17.35 -3.78
CA GLN A 380 1.61 -17.75 -4.29
C GLN A 380 1.27 -16.95 -5.57
N PRO A 381 0.95 -17.64 -6.69
CA PRO A 381 0.67 -16.98 -7.97
C PRO A 381 -0.35 -15.86 -7.85
N GLY A 382 -0.02 -14.69 -8.39
CA GLY A 382 -0.91 -13.53 -8.40
C GLY A 382 -1.10 -12.83 -7.05
N SER A 383 -0.49 -13.27 -5.95
CA SER A 383 -0.69 -12.64 -4.63
C SER A 383 0.55 -11.94 -4.06
N ALA A 384 1.71 -12.07 -4.71
CA ALA A 384 2.99 -11.51 -4.24
C ALA A 384 2.96 -9.99 -4.00
N VAL A 385 2.03 -9.25 -4.62
CA VAL A 385 1.83 -7.82 -4.34
C VAL A 385 1.45 -7.58 -2.86
N ILE A 386 0.69 -8.48 -2.23
CA ILE A 386 0.34 -8.41 -0.79
C ILE A 386 1.61 -8.37 0.06
N ALA A 387 2.57 -9.24 -0.26
CA ALA A 387 3.85 -9.32 0.44
C ALA A 387 4.61 -7.98 0.37
N VAL A 388 4.66 -7.32 -0.79
CA VAL A 388 5.35 -6.03 -0.96
C VAL A 388 4.72 -4.94 -0.07
N PHE A 389 3.38 -4.85 -0.05
CA PHE A 389 2.68 -3.89 0.80
C PHE A 389 2.93 -4.16 2.29
N ALA A 390 2.85 -5.42 2.70
CA ALA A 390 3.07 -5.82 4.09
C ALA A 390 4.52 -5.58 4.55
N ALA A 391 5.51 -5.89 3.71
CA ALA A 391 6.92 -5.65 3.98
C ALA A 391 7.23 -4.16 4.15
N ARG A 392 6.71 -3.31 3.25
CA ARG A 392 6.85 -1.85 3.36
C ARG A 392 6.30 -1.33 4.69
N MET A 393 5.12 -1.82 5.10
CA MET A 393 4.48 -1.41 6.35
C MET A 393 5.25 -1.87 7.58
N LEU A 394 5.77 -3.11 7.57
CA LEU A 394 6.65 -3.63 8.63
C LEU A 394 7.90 -2.77 8.79
N LEU A 395 8.56 -2.43 7.68
CA LEU A 395 9.75 -1.58 7.68
C LEU A 395 9.45 -0.18 8.24
N GLU A 396 8.35 0.44 7.80
CA GLU A 396 7.95 1.77 8.24
C GLU A 396 7.64 1.84 9.74
N GLU A 397 6.92 0.86 10.27
CA GLU A 397 6.61 0.80 11.70
C GLU A 397 7.83 0.42 12.54
N ALA A 398 8.68 -0.49 12.06
CA ALA A 398 9.90 -0.87 12.74
C ALA A 398 10.81 0.34 12.94
N ALA A 399 10.98 1.17 11.92
CA ALA A 399 11.75 2.40 12.00
C ALA A 399 11.18 3.37 13.05
N ARG A 400 9.85 3.53 13.12
CA ARG A 400 9.18 4.34 14.16
C ARG A 400 9.46 3.80 15.55
N PHE A 401 9.28 2.49 15.76
CA PHE A 401 9.49 1.85 17.05
C PHE A 401 10.94 1.90 17.52
N LYS A 402 11.88 1.59 16.62
CA LYS A 402 13.31 1.69 16.87
C LYS A 402 13.69 3.11 17.26
N TRP A 403 13.24 4.12 16.51
CA TRP A 403 13.46 5.51 16.86
C TRP A 403 12.90 5.87 18.24
N MET A 404 11.71 5.41 18.62
CA MET A 404 11.13 5.71 19.94
C MET A 404 12.02 5.19 21.08
N ILE A 405 12.64 4.02 20.92
CA ILE A 405 13.41 3.38 21.99
C ILE A 405 14.93 3.66 21.96
N GLU A 406 15.47 4.26 20.89
CA GLU A 406 16.90 4.58 20.74
C GLU A 406 17.41 5.70 21.70
N GLY A 407 16.67 6.01 22.77
CA GLY A 407 17.07 7.03 23.73
C GLY A 407 18.05 6.48 24.77
N ARG A 408 19.22 7.09 24.93
CA ARG A 408 20.20 6.71 25.98
C ARG A 408 19.72 6.97 27.42
N THR A 409 18.57 7.63 27.60
CA THR A 409 17.97 7.95 28.90
C THR A 409 16.46 7.75 28.84
N GLU A 410 15.85 7.38 29.98
CA GLU A 410 14.40 7.17 30.10
C GLU A 410 13.60 8.41 29.70
N ASP A 411 14.05 9.62 30.08
CA ASP A 411 13.41 10.88 29.71
C ASP A 411 13.31 11.09 28.20
N LYS A 412 14.36 10.72 27.45
CA LYS A 412 14.37 10.83 25.99
C LYS A 412 13.37 9.87 25.36
N ILE A 413 13.29 8.65 25.89
CA ILE A 413 12.32 7.64 25.46
C ILE A 413 10.91 8.15 25.73
N ALA A 414 10.61 8.58 26.97
CA ALA A 414 9.31 9.13 27.35
C ALA A 414 8.88 10.31 26.46
N HIS A 415 9.81 11.22 26.14
CA HIS A 415 9.55 12.33 25.23
C HIS A 415 9.19 11.88 23.82
N ARG A 416 9.90 10.89 23.25
CA ARG A 416 9.59 10.35 21.91
C ARG A 416 8.26 9.61 21.87
N PHE A 417 7.92 8.85 22.92
CA PHE A 417 6.59 8.25 23.06
C PHE A 417 5.48 9.32 23.11
N THR A 418 5.72 10.41 23.83
CA THR A 418 4.78 11.55 23.86
C THR A 418 4.59 12.13 22.46
N GLN A 419 5.67 12.39 21.72
CA GLN A 419 5.61 12.88 20.34
C GLN A 419 4.80 11.94 19.44
N PHE A 420 5.06 10.63 19.52
CA PHE A 420 4.35 9.63 18.72
C PHE A 420 2.84 9.69 18.97
N PHE A 421 2.40 9.62 20.23
CA PHE A 421 0.98 9.62 20.55
C PHE A 421 0.31 10.97 20.28
N GLU A 422 1.02 12.09 20.44
CA GLU A 422 0.51 13.41 20.05
C GLU A 422 0.29 13.53 18.54
N ASP A 423 1.17 12.96 17.73
CA ASP A 423 0.98 12.94 16.28
C ASP A 423 -0.18 12.04 15.86
N GLN A 424 -0.40 10.90 16.53
CA GLN A 424 -1.59 10.07 16.29
C GLN A 424 -2.90 10.81 16.68
N ARG A 425 -2.92 11.50 17.82
CA ARG A 425 -4.06 12.34 18.23
C ARG A 425 -4.31 13.50 17.27
N ALA A 426 -3.25 14.17 16.82
CA ALA A 426 -3.34 15.25 15.84
C ALA A 426 -3.87 14.75 14.49
N ARG A 427 -3.44 13.56 14.05
CA ARG A 427 -3.99 12.90 12.85
C ARG A 427 -5.47 12.59 13.02
N ARG A 428 -5.87 11.96 14.13
CA ARG A 428 -7.29 11.68 14.43
C ARG A 428 -8.14 12.95 14.41
N LYS A 429 -7.69 14.01 15.09
CA LYS A 429 -8.38 15.30 15.10
C LYS A 429 -8.52 15.88 13.68
N LYS A 430 -7.44 15.85 12.89
CA LYS A 430 -7.46 16.29 11.49
C LYS A 430 -8.51 15.53 10.69
N VAL A 431 -8.60 14.20 10.84
CA VAL A 431 -9.64 13.39 10.20
C VAL A 431 -11.02 13.93 10.55
N LEU A 432 -11.34 14.04 11.85
CA LEU A 432 -12.65 14.49 12.31
C LEU A 432 -13.02 15.90 11.81
N ASP A 433 -12.05 16.80 11.75
CA ASP A 433 -12.24 18.16 11.28
C ASP A 433 -12.48 18.21 9.76
N GLU A 434 -11.73 17.42 8.97
CA GLU A 434 -11.94 17.31 7.53
C GLU A 434 -13.32 16.67 7.23
N PHE A 435 -13.69 15.60 7.93
CA PHE A 435 -15.01 14.95 7.82
C PHE A 435 -16.16 15.93 8.05
N SER A 436 -16.03 16.75 9.10
CA SER A 436 -17.02 17.77 9.43
C SER A 436 -17.11 18.83 8.33
N GLY A 437 -15.96 19.20 7.74
CA GLY A 437 -15.87 20.12 6.60
C GLY A 437 -16.58 19.60 5.34
N ASP A 438 -16.51 18.30 5.09
CA ASP A 438 -17.13 17.63 3.93
C ASP A 438 -18.59 17.21 4.18
N GLY A 439 -19.17 17.62 5.32
CA GLY A 439 -20.59 17.46 5.63
C GLY A 439 -20.96 16.09 6.20
N VAL A 440 -19.99 15.27 6.60
CA VAL A 440 -20.26 14.08 7.40
C VAL A 440 -20.51 14.51 8.85
N ALA A 441 -21.54 13.94 9.47
CA ALA A 441 -21.82 14.18 10.88
C ALA A 441 -20.62 13.71 11.74
N ARG A 442 -20.10 14.61 12.59
CA ARG A 442 -18.94 14.32 13.44
C ARG A 442 -19.12 13.06 14.28
N SER A 443 -20.34 12.82 14.79
CA SER A 443 -20.70 11.60 15.53
C SER A 443 -20.44 10.32 14.73
N ASN A 444 -20.71 10.32 13.42
CA ASN A 444 -20.50 9.14 12.57
C ASN A 444 -19.00 8.91 12.34
N ALA A 445 -18.23 9.98 12.13
CA ALA A 445 -16.78 9.90 12.01
C ALA A 445 -16.12 9.45 13.32
N GLU A 446 -16.63 9.91 14.47
CA GLU A 446 -16.18 9.49 15.80
C GLU A 446 -16.47 8.01 16.06
N THR A 447 -17.62 7.49 15.62
CA THR A 447 -17.94 6.05 15.70
C THR A 447 -16.96 5.20 14.90
N LEU A 448 -16.61 5.60 13.67
CA LEU A 448 -15.66 4.85 12.83
C LEU A 448 -14.24 4.83 13.44
N LEU A 449 -13.85 5.91 14.12
CA LEU A 449 -12.56 6.01 14.81
C LEU A 449 -12.62 5.57 16.28
N ALA A 450 -13.78 5.10 16.76
CA ALA A 450 -13.93 4.63 18.12
C ALA A 450 -13.20 3.31 18.30
N LEU A 451 -12.56 3.17 19.47
CA LEU A 451 -12.07 1.87 19.91
C LEU A 451 -13.26 1.00 20.33
N PRO A 452 -13.14 -0.33 20.27
CA PRO A 452 -14.20 -1.22 20.72
C PRO A 452 -14.54 -1.00 22.21
N SER A 453 -15.78 -1.32 22.58
CA SER A 453 -16.35 -1.02 23.92
C SER A 453 -15.64 -1.71 25.09
N ASN A 454 -14.93 -2.81 24.83
CA ASN A 454 -14.12 -3.52 25.81
C ASN A 454 -12.75 -2.86 26.07
N VAL A 455 -12.39 -1.80 25.35
CA VAL A 455 -11.13 -1.08 25.53
C VAL A 455 -11.34 0.13 26.44
N THR A 456 -10.72 0.10 27.62
CA THR A 456 -10.72 1.25 28.54
C THR A 456 -9.53 2.16 28.26
N VAL A 457 -9.79 3.43 28.00
CA VAL A 457 -8.77 4.42 27.70
C VAL A 457 -8.48 5.25 28.95
N ILE A 458 -7.26 5.11 29.46
CA ILE A 458 -6.83 5.73 30.73
C ILE A 458 -6.24 7.14 30.49
N THR A 459 -5.82 7.45 29.27
CA THR A 459 -5.28 8.77 28.89
C THR A 459 -6.25 9.50 27.95
N PRO A 460 -6.61 10.78 28.18
CA PRO A 460 -7.58 11.49 27.35
C PRO A 460 -7.19 11.49 25.86
N HIS A 461 -8.16 11.16 24.99
CA HIS A 461 -7.96 11.09 23.52
C HIS A 461 -7.63 12.44 22.87
N ASP A 462 -7.94 13.56 23.53
CA ASP A 462 -7.95 14.88 22.89
C ASP A 462 -6.91 15.86 23.44
N SER A 463 -6.13 15.46 24.46
CA SER A 463 -5.08 16.31 25.00
C SER A 463 -3.87 16.35 24.05
N ILE A 464 -3.68 17.48 23.38
CA ILE A 464 -2.54 17.76 22.50
C ILE A 464 -1.82 18.98 23.05
N SER A 465 -0.53 18.85 23.37
CA SER A 465 0.25 19.97 23.91
C SER A 465 0.35 21.13 22.92
N LYS A 466 0.25 22.36 23.43
CA LYS A 466 0.59 23.56 22.66
C LYS A 466 2.07 23.49 22.28
N ASN A 467 2.41 23.80 21.02
CA ASN A 467 3.77 23.69 20.47
C ASN A 467 4.35 22.26 20.44
N ARG A 468 3.50 21.24 20.24
CA ARG A 468 3.97 19.85 20.04
C ARG A 468 5.08 19.80 18.97
N LYS A 469 6.09 18.98 19.24
CA LYS A 469 7.13 18.68 18.27
C LYS A 469 6.70 17.45 17.46
N GLN A 470 6.60 17.61 16.15
CA GLN A 470 6.27 16.50 15.25
C GLN A 470 7.37 15.44 15.29
N MET A 471 6.96 14.19 15.04
CA MET A 471 7.88 13.11 14.72
C MET A 471 8.79 13.53 13.54
N PRO A 472 10.06 13.12 13.54
CA PRO A 472 10.88 13.28 12.35
C PRO A 472 10.27 12.53 11.16
N PRO A 473 10.62 12.92 9.92
CA PRO A 473 10.19 12.20 8.73
C PRO A 473 10.78 10.78 8.72
N ILE A 474 10.15 9.87 7.97
CA ILE A 474 10.44 8.43 8.03
C ILE A 474 11.90 8.13 7.67
N GLU A 475 12.49 8.89 6.76
CA GLU A 475 13.86 8.72 6.27
C GLU A 475 14.89 8.88 7.40
N LYS A 476 14.62 9.80 8.34
CA LYS A 476 15.46 9.96 9.54
C LYS A 476 15.30 8.83 10.54
N MET A 477 14.14 8.19 10.59
CA MET A 477 13.89 7.05 11.46
C MET A 477 14.51 5.78 10.88
N LEU A 478 14.44 5.61 9.56
CA LEU A 478 15.09 4.53 8.83
C LEU A 478 16.61 4.61 8.95
N ALA A 479 17.20 5.81 8.87
CA ALA A 479 18.64 5.98 9.13
C ALA A 479 19.06 5.50 10.54
N VAL A 480 18.22 5.72 11.55
CA VAL A 480 18.47 5.21 12.92
C VAL A 480 18.35 3.69 12.98
N MET A 481 17.39 3.10 12.27
CA MET A 481 17.28 1.64 12.16
C MET A 481 18.44 1.04 11.36
N GLY A 482 18.96 1.78 10.38
CA GLY A 482 20.02 1.39 9.46
C GLY A 482 21.42 1.35 10.08
N GLU A 483 21.69 2.18 11.09
CA GLU A 483 23.02 2.37 11.71
C GLU A 483 23.82 1.06 12.00
N PRO A 484 23.21 -0.04 12.45
CA PRO A 484 23.94 -1.27 12.74
C PRO A 484 24.38 -2.09 11.51
N TYR A 485 23.85 -1.81 10.32
CA TYR A 485 24.12 -2.60 9.11
C TYR A 485 25.33 -2.06 8.32
N PRO A 486 25.99 -2.89 7.49
CA PRO A 486 27.17 -2.46 6.73
C PRO A 486 26.89 -1.29 5.77
N GLU A 487 25.66 -1.18 5.28
CA GLU A 487 25.19 -0.05 4.46
C GLU A 487 24.00 0.65 5.13
N PRO A 488 24.25 1.58 6.08
CA PRO A 488 23.18 2.19 6.87
C PRO A 488 22.12 2.94 6.04
N GLY A 489 22.54 3.51 4.91
CA GLY A 489 21.65 4.23 4.00
C GLY A 489 20.72 3.35 3.17
N TRP A 490 20.97 2.04 3.11
CA TRP A 490 20.20 1.12 2.26
C TRP A 490 18.71 1.11 2.62
N LEU A 491 18.34 1.21 3.90
CA LEU A 491 16.94 1.14 4.31
C LEU A 491 16.08 2.28 3.75
N ASN A 492 16.66 3.46 3.49
CA ASN A 492 15.97 4.55 2.81
C ASN A 492 15.71 4.23 1.33
N VAL A 493 16.69 3.63 0.66
CA VAL A 493 16.58 3.17 -0.72
C VAL A 493 15.56 2.03 -0.83
N ALA A 494 15.65 1.03 0.06
CA ALA A 494 14.71 -0.08 0.19
C ALA A 494 13.27 0.40 0.36
N TYR A 495 13.04 1.36 1.27
CA TYR A 495 11.71 1.95 1.46
C TYR A 495 11.21 2.64 0.18
N SER A 496 12.08 3.36 -0.53
CA SER A 496 11.75 4.01 -1.81
C SER A 496 11.40 3.01 -2.91
N LEU A 497 12.14 1.90 -3.02
CA LEU A 497 11.92 0.84 -4.00
C LEU A 497 10.62 0.08 -3.73
N LEU A 498 10.37 -0.35 -2.49
CA LEU A 498 9.09 -0.97 -2.09
C LEU A 498 7.91 -0.03 -2.35
N SER A 499 8.12 1.27 -2.13
CA SER A 499 7.09 2.28 -2.37
C SER A 499 6.64 2.32 -3.83
N GLN A 500 7.50 1.99 -4.80
CA GLN A 500 7.16 2.00 -6.23
C GLN A 500 5.98 1.09 -6.55
N VAL A 501 5.96 -0.14 -6.02
CA VAL A 501 4.85 -1.09 -6.18
C VAL A 501 3.60 -0.59 -5.46
N THR A 502 3.76 -0.13 -4.21
CA THR A 502 2.60 0.30 -3.40
C THR A 502 1.91 1.55 -3.93
N HIS A 503 2.58 2.37 -4.74
CA HIS A 503 2.02 3.57 -5.37
C HIS A 503 1.68 3.37 -6.86
N SER A 504 1.73 2.12 -7.36
CA SER A 504 1.49 1.77 -8.78
C SER A 504 2.27 2.65 -9.73
N THR A 505 3.53 2.90 -9.40
CA THR A 505 4.40 3.66 -10.28
C THR A 505 4.76 2.84 -11.52
N PRO A 506 5.17 3.47 -12.64
CA PRO A 506 5.77 2.78 -13.77
C PRO A 506 6.85 1.77 -13.36
N ILE A 507 7.81 2.15 -12.50
CA ILE A 507 8.83 1.21 -11.99
C ILE A 507 8.19 0.05 -11.23
N GLY A 508 7.17 0.33 -10.42
CA GLY A 508 6.39 -0.68 -9.71
C GLY A 508 5.70 -1.69 -10.63
N HIS A 509 5.12 -1.24 -11.75
CA HIS A 509 4.51 -2.12 -12.75
C HIS A 509 5.53 -3.08 -13.37
N LEU A 510 6.73 -2.58 -13.68
CA LEU A 510 7.79 -3.40 -14.26
C LEU A 510 8.31 -4.45 -13.27
N HIS A 511 8.39 -4.15 -11.98
CA HIS A 511 8.74 -5.14 -10.96
C HIS A 511 7.65 -6.18 -10.68
N MET A 512 6.45 -6.00 -11.24
CA MET A 512 5.32 -6.92 -11.15
C MET A 512 5.02 -7.58 -12.51
N THR A 513 5.98 -7.53 -13.44
CA THR A 513 5.89 -8.15 -14.76
C THR A 513 7.20 -8.88 -15.06
N ARG A 514 7.13 -10.14 -15.50
CA ARG A 514 8.32 -10.91 -15.90
C ARG A 514 8.23 -11.37 -17.34
N TYR A 515 9.37 -11.39 -18.02
CA TYR A 515 9.49 -12.03 -19.33
C TYR A 515 10.38 -13.26 -19.21
N ARG A 516 9.80 -14.45 -19.40
CA ARG A 516 10.49 -15.73 -19.27
C ARG A 516 10.14 -16.62 -20.45
N GLU A 517 11.16 -17.21 -21.08
CA GLU A 517 10.99 -18.17 -22.18
C GLU A 517 10.09 -17.66 -23.33
N GLY A 518 10.17 -16.36 -23.65
CA GLY A 518 9.36 -15.77 -24.71
C GLY A 518 7.95 -15.34 -24.28
N THR A 519 7.56 -15.60 -23.04
CA THR A 519 6.22 -15.31 -22.50
C THR A 519 6.29 -14.21 -21.44
N LEU A 520 5.35 -13.26 -21.53
CA LEU A 520 5.18 -12.22 -20.51
C LEU A 520 4.19 -12.70 -19.45
N TYR A 521 4.64 -12.74 -18.22
CA TYR A 521 3.85 -13.04 -17.04
C TYR A 521 3.59 -11.73 -16.32
N ALA A 522 2.40 -11.18 -16.50
CA ALA A 522 1.91 -10.10 -15.64
C ALA A 522 1.68 -10.65 -14.23
N ASN A 523 1.76 -9.79 -13.23
CA ASN A 523 1.47 -10.12 -11.83
C ASN A 523 2.51 -11.04 -11.15
N GLU A 524 3.67 -11.23 -11.79
CA GLU A 524 4.82 -11.93 -11.22
C GLU A 524 5.87 -10.94 -10.72
N ILE A 525 6.27 -11.10 -9.46
CA ILE A 525 7.28 -10.26 -8.81
C ILE A 525 8.68 -10.59 -9.35
N SER A 526 9.46 -9.57 -9.71
CA SER A 526 10.89 -9.70 -10.02
C SER A 526 11.68 -10.27 -8.83
N ALA A 527 12.82 -10.93 -9.08
CA ALA A 527 13.63 -11.50 -8.01
C ALA A 527 14.18 -10.41 -7.07
N GLU A 528 14.55 -9.25 -7.62
CA GLU A 528 15.01 -8.08 -6.88
C GLU A 528 13.96 -7.60 -5.87
N MET A 529 12.72 -7.38 -6.36
CA MET A 529 11.62 -6.93 -5.51
C MET A 529 11.21 -8.02 -4.50
N LEU A 530 11.26 -9.29 -4.87
CA LEU A 530 10.97 -10.40 -3.96
C LEU A 530 12.00 -10.49 -2.83
N GLY A 531 13.29 -10.48 -3.17
CA GLY A 531 14.36 -10.48 -2.18
C GLY A 531 14.23 -9.29 -1.23
N LEU A 532 13.89 -8.10 -1.75
CA LEU A 532 13.76 -6.88 -0.96
C LEU A 532 12.55 -6.94 -0.03
N THR A 533 11.46 -7.51 -0.52
CA THR A 533 10.24 -7.73 0.24
C THR A 533 10.49 -8.65 1.43
N LEU A 534 11.19 -9.77 1.21
CA LEU A 534 11.51 -10.74 2.26
C LEU A 534 12.51 -10.17 3.28
N ASP A 535 13.56 -9.48 2.81
CA ASP A 535 14.53 -8.80 3.67
C ASP A 535 13.85 -7.77 4.58
N ALA A 536 13.12 -6.82 3.99
CA ALA A 536 12.43 -5.77 4.73
C ALA A 536 11.37 -6.33 5.70
N ALA A 537 10.66 -7.40 5.32
CA ALA A 537 9.71 -8.06 6.20
C ALA A 537 10.38 -8.71 7.41
N CYS A 538 11.49 -9.44 7.20
CA CYS A 538 12.21 -10.10 8.28
C CYS A 538 12.87 -9.09 9.23
N LEU A 539 13.56 -8.07 8.69
CA LEU A 539 14.16 -6.99 9.49
C LEU A 539 13.10 -6.21 10.27
N GLY A 540 12.03 -5.77 9.59
CA GLY A 540 10.97 -4.99 10.21
C GLY A 540 10.24 -5.76 11.31
N SER A 541 9.84 -7.00 11.04
CA SER A 541 9.16 -7.83 12.02
C SER A 541 10.06 -8.21 13.19
N ALA A 542 11.38 -8.43 13.00
CA ALA A 542 12.29 -8.78 14.10
C ALA A 542 12.34 -7.67 15.15
N HIS A 543 12.42 -6.42 14.71
CA HIS A 543 12.34 -5.26 15.60
C HIS A 543 10.98 -5.17 16.30
N LEU A 544 9.88 -5.21 15.54
CA LEU A 544 8.54 -4.99 16.10
C LEU A 544 8.13 -6.09 17.08
N ILE A 545 8.33 -7.36 16.70
CA ILE A 545 8.03 -8.52 17.54
C ILE A 545 8.94 -8.52 18.76
N GLY A 546 10.26 -8.34 18.60
CA GLY A 546 11.23 -8.38 19.71
C GLY A 546 11.04 -7.26 20.74
N ILE A 547 10.86 -6.01 20.27
CA ILE A 547 10.64 -4.85 21.15
C ILE A 547 9.30 -5.02 21.88
N SER A 548 8.24 -5.36 21.16
CA SER A 548 6.90 -5.47 21.74
C SER A 548 6.80 -6.65 22.70
N ALA A 549 7.43 -7.80 22.39
CA ALA A 549 7.55 -8.94 23.30
C ALA A 549 8.22 -8.56 24.62
N SER A 550 9.27 -7.74 24.56
CA SER A 550 9.96 -7.25 25.76
C SER A 550 9.03 -6.39 26.62
N PHE A 551 8.27 -5.46 26.02
CA PHE A 551 7.27 -4.69 26.77
C PHE A 551 6.16 -5.58 27.34
N LEU A 552 5.66 -6.54 26.56
CA LEU A 552 4.63 -7.50 26.97
C LEU A 552 5.14 -8.56 27.97
N THR A 553 6.40 -8.58 28.35
CA THR A 553 6.90 -9.56 29.34
C THR A 553 7.63 -8.88 30.50
N ALA A 554 7.56 -7.56 30.59
CA ALA A 554 8.39 -6.77 31.49
C ALA A 554 9.89 -7.08 31.34
N GLY A 555 10.30 -7.39 30.10
CA GLY A 555 11.70 -7.65 29.72
C GLY A 555 12.24 -8.97 30.25
N SER A 556 11.43 -10.03 30.27
CA SER A 556 11.86 -11.37 30.72
C SER A 556 13.05 -11.90 29.92
N GLN A 557 13.83 -12.80 30.51
CA GLN A 557 15.01 -13.34 29.83
C GLN A 557 14.60 -14.11 28.56
N GLU A 558 13.49 -14.84 28.58
CA GLU A 558 13.00 -15.56 27.40
C GLU A 558 12.69 -14.60 26.25
N ALA A 559 12.05 -13.45 26.53
CA ALA A 559 11.75 -12.45 25.51
C ALA A 559 13.02 -11.80 24.92
N ARG A 560 14.07 -11.64 25.72
CA ARG A 560 15.38 -11.13 25.26
C ARG A 560 16.08 -12.14 24.37
N ASP A 561 16.14 -13.39 24.80
CA ASP A 561 16.77 -14.47 24.03
C ASP A 561 16.04 -14.70 22.71
N TYR A 562 14.71 -14.65 22.75
CA TYR A 562 13.85 -14.71 21.58
C TYR A 562 14.11 -13.55 20.62
N SER A 563 14.09 -12.30 21.10
CA SER A 563 14.40 -11.11 20.31
C SER A 563 15.78 -11.19 19.66
N LEU A 564 16.81 -11.63 20.39
CA LEU A 564 18.15 -11.81 19.87
C LEU A 564 18.21 -12.87 18.75
N SER A 565 17.50 -13.99 18.93
CA SER A 565 17.39 -15.04 17.92
C SER A 565 16.76 -14.50 16.62
N LEU A 566 15.65 -13.75 16.72
CA LEU A 566 14.99 -13.14 15.57
C LEU A 566 15.92 -12.19 14.81
N HIS A 567 16.66 -11.32 15.50
CA HIS A 567 17.59 -10.40 14.84
C HIS A 567 18.73 -11.14 14.13
N ARG A 568 19.25 -12.24 14.71
CA ARG A 568 20.29 -13.05 14.05
C ARG A 568 19.79 -13.69 12.76
N LEU A 569 18.57 -14.23 12.78
CA LEU A 569 17.96 -14.85 11.60
C LEU A 569 17.60 -13.80 10.54
N ALA A 570 17.04 -12.65 10.94
CA ALA A 570 16.77 -11.56 10.02
C ALA A 570 18.06 -11.01 9.37
N TYR A 571 19.18 -11.00 10.10
CA TYR A 571 20.49 -10.64 9.55
C TYR A 571 21.01 -11.69 8.54
N ASP A 572 20.75 -12.98 8.73
CA ASP A 572 21.03 -14.03 7.71
C ASP A 572 20.23 -13.78 6.42
N VAL A 573 18.95 -13.44 6.54
CA VAL A 573 18.10 -13.05 5.39
C VAL A 573 18.71 -11.85 4.67
N HIS A 574 19.05 -10.78 5.41
CA HIS A 574 19.64 -9.58 4.84
C HIS A 574 20.94 -9.88 4.08
N ASN A 575 21.84 -10.67 4.68
CA ASN A 575 23.11 -11.02 4.03
C ASN A 575 22.92 -11.79 2.72
N ARG A 576 21.95 -12.68 2.65
CA ARG A 576 21.61 -13.39 1.41
C ARG A 576 20.96 -12.45 0.39
N ALA A 577 20.12 -11.53 0.85
CA ALA A 577 19.45 -10.55 0.01
C ALA A 577 20.42 -9.54 -0.60
N ARG A 578 21.56 -9.23 0.06
CA ARG A 578 22.62 -8.35 -0.49
C ARG A 578 23.09 -8.80 -1.88
N LEU A 579 23.18 -10.10 -2.15
CA LEU A 579 23.55 -10.63 -3.47
C LEU A 579 22.50 -10.31 -4.54
N VAL A 580 21.22 -10.42 -4.17
CA VAL A 580 20.08 -10.10 -5.05
C VAL A 580 19.93 -8.58 -5.25
N HIS A 581 20.25 -7.80 -4.22
CA HIS A 581 20.24 -6.33 -4.25
C HIS A 581 21.46 -5.74 -4.95
N GLY A 582 22.51 -6.54 -5.14
CA GLY A 582 23.81 -6.13 -5.65
C GLY A 582 24.54 -5.16 -4.72
N LEU A 583 24.49 -5.41 -3.41
CA LEU A 583 25.20 -4.67 -2.35
C LEU A 583 26.54 -5.31 -1.97
N ASP A 584 26.93 -6.40 -2.64
CA ASP A 584 28.17 -7.16 -2.43
C ASP A 584 28.94 -7.37 -3.73
#